data_AF-A0A7V7CZA4-F1
#
_entry.id   AF-A0A7V7CZA4-F1
#
_cell.length_a   1.000
_cell.length_b   1.000
_cell.length_c   1.000
_cell.angle_alpha   90.00
_cell.angle_beta   90.00
_cell.angle_gamma   90.00
#
_symmetry.space_group_name_H-M   'P 1'
#
loop_
_entity.id
_entity.type
_entity.pdbx_description
1 polymer ?
#
loop_
_entity_poly.entity_id
_entity_poly.type
_entity_poly.pdbx_seq_one_letter_code
_entity_poly.pdbx_strand_id
1 'polypeptide(L)'
;MEQIKKESKTAIDPVCGMEIQPDNFNLSAIYMGQPYHFCTESCLQAFKEDEQRYAGQNKRKNKGWWARYLEKLKKQEEDIRSCCH
;
A
#
# COMPACT_ATOMS: atom_id res chain seq x y z
N MET A 1 27.67 -16.72 -16.21
CA MET A 1 26.22 -16.87 -15.92
C MET A 1 25.97 -16.07 -14.65
N GLU A 2 25.19 -15.00 -14.70
CA GLU A 2 24.59 -14.44 -13.49
C GLU A 2 23.32 -13.68 -13.90
N GLN A 3 22.27 -14.44 -14.24
CA GLN A 3 20.94 -13.87 -14.35
C GLN A 3 20.43 -13.71 -12.92
N ILE A 4 20.77 -12.59 -12.28
CA ILE A 4 20.17 -12.16 -11.03
C ILE A 4 18.66 -12.05 -11.30
N LYS A 5 17.91 -12.98 -10.74
CA LYS A 5 16.46 -13.08 -10.88
C LYS A 5 15.83 -11.91 -10.13
N LYS A 6 15.70 -10.77 -10.81
CA LYS A 6 15.12 -9.56 -10.23
C LYS A 6 13.63 -9.81 -10.05
N GLU A 7 13.19 -9.95 -8.80
CA GLU A 7 11.77 -10.03 -8.47
C GLU A 7 11.06 -8.79 -9.01
N SER A 8 10.17 -9.00 -9.99
CA SER A 8 9.41 -7.98 -10.67
C SER A 8 8.30 -7.44 -9.76
N LYS A 9 8.68 -6.61 -8.77
CA LYS A 9 7.70 -5.87 -7.96
C LYS A 9 6.96 -4.91 -8.88
N THR A 10 5.67 -5.13 -9.09
CA THR A 10 4.83 -4.15 -9.78
C THR A 10 4.46 -3.01 -8.83
N ALA A 11 4.46 -1.79 -9.35
CA ALA A 11 3.98 -0.59 -8.68
C ALA A 11 2.78 -0.05 -9.46
N ILE A 12 1.86 0.62 -8.77
CA ILE A 12 0.71 1.26 -9.41
C ILE A 12 1.00 2.76 -9.43
N ASP A 13 0.92 3.36 -10.61
CA ASP A 13 0.98 4.81 -10.77
C ASP A 13 -0.27 5.43 -10.12
N PRO A 14 -0.13 6.32 -9.13
CA PRO A 14 -1.26 6.87 -8.39
C PRO A 14 -2.08 7.90 -9.18
N VAL A 15 -1.57 8.40 -10.31
CA VAL A 15 -2.26 9.38 -11.16
C VAL A 15 -3.15 8.69 -12.19
N CYS A 16 -2.59 7.73 -12.94
CA CYS A 16 -3.32 7.04 -14.01
C CYS A 16 -3.84 5.64 -13.62
N GLY A 17 -3.39 5.07 -12.50
CA GLY A 17 -3.78 3.73 -12.06
C GLY A 17 -3.11 2.59 -12.84
N MET A 18 -2.14 2.90 -13.70
CA MET A 18 -1.45 1.90 -14.52
C MET A 18 -0.47 1.09 -13.68
N GLU A 19 -0.43 -0.22 -13.92
CA GLU A 19 0.60 -1.08 -13.35
C GLU A 19 1.91 -0.94 -14.13
N ILE A 20 2.98 -0.58 -13.43
CA ILE A 20 4.32 -0.37 -13.99
C ILE A 20 5.35 -1.22 -13.25
N GLN A 21 6.45 -1.48 -13.95
CA GLN A 21 7.64 -2.10 -13.38
C GLN A 21 8.58 -0.95 -12.95
N PRO A 22 8.62 -0.55 -11.66
CA PRO A 22 9.45 0.55 -11.18
C PRO A 22 10.94 0.35 -11.51
N ASP A 23 11.35 -0.88 -11.76
CA ASP A 23 12.69 -1.25 -12.17
C ASP A 23 13.07 -0.77 -13.59
N ASN A 24 12.07 -0.65 -14.47
CA ASN A 24 12.23 -0.17 -15.84
C ASN A 24 12.06 1.35 -15.95
N PHE A 25 11.49 2.01 -14.94
CA PHE A 25 11.17 3.44 -14.97
C PHE A 25 11.96 4.20 -13.89
N ASN A 26 12.80 5.14 -14.31
CA ASN A 26 13.56 6.00 -13.39
C ASN A 26 12.71 7.18 -12.84
N LEU A 27 11.41 7.20 -13.09
CA LEU A 27 10.51 8.26 -12.65
C LEU A 27 9.92 7.89 -11.29
N SER A 28 10.44 8.52 -10.25
CA SER A 28 9.97 8.31 -8.87
C SER A 28 9.99 9.61 -8.06
N ALA A 29 9.16 9.67 -7.03
CA ALA A 29 9.10 10.75 -6.05
C ALA A 29 8.96 10.20 -4.65
N ILE A 30 9.56 10.85 -3.66
CA ILE A 30 9.37 10.50 -2.26
C ILE A 30 8.32 11.45 -1.68
N TYR A 31 7.21 10.89 -1.23
CA TYR A 31 6.15 11.65 -0.59
C TYR A 31 5.80 11.05 0.78
N MET A 32 5.83 11.87 1.84
CA MET A 32 5.67 11.44 3.24
C MET A 32 6.56 10.23 3.62
N GLY A 33 7.77 10.16 3.06
CA GLY A 33 8.71 9.05 3.28
C GLY A 33 8.38 7.76 2.53
N GLN A 34 7.42 7.78 1.59
CA GLN A 34 7.09 6.65 0.72
C GLN A 34 7.51 6.92 -0.73
N PRO A 35 8.18 5.98 -1.40
CA PRO A 35 8.50 6.09 -2.82
C PRO A 35 7.25 5.82 -3.67
N TYR A 36 6.95 6.74 -4.57
CA TYR A 36 5.94 6.62 -5.62
C TYR A 36 6.64 6.54 -6.98
N HIS A 37 6.09 5.73 -7.89
CA HIS A 37 6.63 5.52 -9.23
C HIS A 37 5.60 5.94 -10.28
N PHE A 38 6.08 6.45 -11.42
CA PHE A 38 5.23 7.02 -12.45
C PHE A 38 5.56 6.45 -13.83
N CYS A 39 4.54 6.31 -14.67
CA CYS A 39 4.71 5.81 -16.04
C CYS A 39 5.31 6.86 -16.98
N THR A 40 5.09 8.14 -16.69
CA THR A 40 5.47 9.28 -17.53
C THR A 40 5.83 10.50 -16.70
N GLU A 41 6.61 11.42 -17.26
CA GLU A 41 6.95 12.70 -16.62
C GLU A 41 5.70 13.55 -16.36
N SER A 42 4.69 13.47 -17.23
CA SER A 42 3.41 14.14 -17.03
C SER A 42 2.68 13.64 -15.78
N CYS A 43 2.70 12.34 -15.50
CA CYS A 43 2.13 11.79 -14.26
C CYS A 43 2.92 12.23 -13.03
N LEU A 44 4.26 12.24 -13.12
CA LEU A 44 5.11 12.77 -12.04
C LEU A 44 4.81 14.25 -11.76
N GLN A 45 4.63 15.06 -12.79
CA GLN A 45 4.33 16.49 -12.65
C GLN A 45 2.94 16.71 -12.04
N ALA A 46 1.92 16.03 -12.57
CA ALA A 46 0.56 16.09 -12.02
C ALA A 46 0.51 15.64 -10.54
N PHE A 47 1.33 14.64 -10.18
CA PHE A 47 1.48 14.23 -8.79
C PHE A 47 2.16 15.29 -7.93
N LYS A 48 3.18 15.99 -8.43
CA LYS A 48 3.81 17.10 -7.70
C LYS A 48 2.89 18.31 -7.52
N GLU A 49 1.97 18.53 -8.48
CA GLU A 49 0.98 19.59 -8.39
C GLU A 49 -0.11 19.29 -7.34
N ASP A 50 -0.52 18.03 -7.19
CA ASP A 50 -1.58 17.62 -6.26
C ASP A 50 -1.28 16.30 -5.52
N GLU A 51 -0.15 16.27 -4.81
CA GLU A 51 0.38 15.10 -4.09
C GLU A 51 -0.60 14.54 -3.04
N GLN A 52 -1.35 15.42 -2.36
CA GLN A 52 -2.29 15.04 -1.31
C GLN A 52 -3.48 14.23 -1.85
N ARG A 53 -3.98 14.59 -3.03
CA ARG A 53 -5.09 13.88 -3.69
C ARG A 53 -4.73 12.47 -4.11
N TYR A 54 -3.50 12.26 -4.57
CA TYR A 54 -3.07 10.98 -5.13
C TYR A 54 -2.48 10.03 -4.08
N ALA A 55 -1.75 10.54 -3.09
CA ALA A 55 -1.12 9.71 -2.06
C ALA A 55 -2.09 8.98 -1.11
N GLY A 56 -3.31 9.50 -0.92
CA GLY A 56 -4.29 8.95 0.02
C GLY A 56 -4.97 7.65 -0.43
N GLN A 57 -4.84 7.26 -1.70
CA GLN A 57 -5.67 6.21 -2.32
C GLN A 57 -5.08 4.80 -2.18
N ASN A 58 -3.78 4.66 -1.87
CA ASN A 58 -3.10 3.36 -1.81
C ASN A 58 -3.16 2.69 -0.41
N LYS A 59 -4.28 2.85 0.32
CA LYS A 59 -4.51 2.03 1.52
C LYS A 59 -5.11 0.70 1.10
N ARG A 60 -4.27 -0.30 0.83
CA ARG A 60 -4.70 -1.69 0.83
C ARG A 60 -5.20 -2.05 2.24
N LYS A 61 -6.48 -1.78 2.51
CA LYS A 61 -7.15 -2.23 3.74
C LYS A 61 -7.47 -3.71 3.60
N ASN A 62 -6.44 -4.56 3.66
CA ASN A 62 -6.64 -5.97 3.93
C ASN A 62 -7.08 -6.11 5.39
N LYS A 63 -8.38 -5.89 5.67
CA LYS A 63 -9.02 -6.46 6.86
C LYS A 63 -9.24 -7.94 6.58
N GLY A 64 -8.13 -8.67 6.56
CA GLY A 64 -8.13 -10.12 6.46
C GLY A 64 -8.71 -10.75 7.73
N TRP A 65 -8.93 -12.06 7.65
CA TRP A 65 -9.45 -12.96 8.69
C TRP A 65 -9.05 -12.62 10.15
N TRP A 66 -7.82 -12.12 10.37
CA TRP A 66 -7.32 -11.64 11.66
C TRP A 66 -8.15 -10.54 12.34
N ALA A 67 -8.78 -9.64 11.58
CA ALA A 67 -9.65 -8.61 12.15
C ALA A 67 -10.87 -9.23 12.86
N ARG A 68 -11.41 -10.35 12.33
CA ARG A 68 -12.50 -11.10 12.97
C ARG A 68 -12.02 -11.93 14.16
N TYR A 69 -10.79 -12.45 14.10
CA TYR A 69 -10.18 -13.19 15.20
C TYR A 69 -9.91 -12.29 16.43
N LEU A 70 -9.40 -11.07 16.23
CA LEU A 70 -9.17 -10.10 17.30
C LEU A 70 -10.48 -9.65 17.99
N GLU A 71 -11.59 -9.54 17.26
CA GLU A 71 -12.92 -9.30 17.84
C GLU A 71 -13.37 -10.49 18.72
N LYS A 72 -13.10 -11.72 18.27
CA LYS A 72 -13.40 -12.94 19.04
C LYS A 72 -12.55 -13.07 20.31
N LEU A 73 -11.29 -12.62 20.29
CA LEU A 73 -10.45 -12.57 21.51
C LEU A 73 -10.95 -11.54 22.53
N LYS A 74 -11.37 -10.34 22.07
CA LYS A 74 -11.98 -9.34 22.97
C LYS A 74 -13.27 -9.84 23.62
N LYS A 75 -14.07 -10.62 22.89
CA LYS A 75 -15.29 -11.27 23.40
C LYS A 75 -15.00 -12.31 24.51
N GLN A 76 -13.85 -12.99 24.45
CA GLN A 76 -13.48 -14.01 25.45
C GLN A 76 -13.07 -13.39 26.80
N GLU A 77 -12.44 -12.21 26.81
CA GLU A 77 -12.02 -11.57 28.08
C GLU A 77 -13.20 -10.96 28.86
N GLU A 78 -14.28 -10.57 28.18
CA GLU A 78 -15.54 -10.14 28.81
C GLU A 78 -16.33 -11.31 29.43
N ASP A 79 -16.27 -12.50 28.82
CA ASP A 79 -16.98 -13.69 29.29
C ASP A 79 -16.29 -14.34 30.53
N ILE A 80 -14.95 -14.26 30.60
CA ILE A 80 -14.16 -14.76 31.74
C ILE A 80 -14.41 -13.94 33.04
N ARG A 81 -14.96 -12.73 32.94
CA ARG A 81 -15.41 -11.92 34.11
C ARG A 81 -16.89 -12.08 34.45
N SER A 82 -17.68 -12.79 33.64
CA SER A 82 -19.13 -12.94 33.81
C SER A 82 -19.55 -14.27 34.45
N CYS A 83 -18.61 -15.11 34.88
CA CYS A 83 -18.86 -16.37 35.58
C CYS A 83 -18.20 -16.39 36.97
N CYS A 84 -18.53 -15.39 37.79
CA CYS A 84 -18.48 -15.48 39.25
C CYS A 84 -19.81 -14.97 39.82
N HIS A 85 -20.81 -15.87 39.89
CA HIS A 85 -21.90 -15.79 40.85
C HIS A 85 -22.11 -17.18 41.44
#